data_AF-A0A820B5E1-F1
#
_entry.id   AF-A0A820B5E1-F1
#
_cell.length_a   1.000
_cell.length_b   1.000
_cell.length_c   1.000
_cell.angle_alpha   90.00
_cell.angle_beta   90.00
_cell.angle_gamma   90.00
#
_symmetry.space_group_name_H-M   'P 1'
#
loop_
_entity.id
_entity.type
_entity.pdbx_description
1 polymer ?
#
loop_
_entity_poly.entity_id
_entity_poly.type
_entity_poly.pdbx_seq_one_letter_code
_entity_poly.pdbx_strand_id
1 'polypeptide(L)'
;MIDINVIKENIKGAFNHDMFPVVLIVFQCIFFVLYGVHADYGLEKDEVTNITETMSYDNSPPFGDVEFYYSFFQDAHVMMFIGFGFLMTFLRRYSFSSVSFNFLIAAFVVEWAILV
;
A
#
# COMPACT_ATOMS: atom_id res chain seq x y z
N MET A 1 36.24 5.57 -13.59
CA MET A 1 36.12 6.43 -12.40
C MET A 1 34.83 7.22 -12.61
N ILE A 2 33.74 6.87 -11.91
CA ILE A 2 32.45 7.56 -12.07
C ILE A 2 32.49 8.78 -11.17
N ASP A 3 32.41 9.97 -11.75
CA ASP A 3 32.52 11.24 -11.04
C ASP A 3 31.24 11.54 -10.26
N ILE A 4 31.30 11.41 -8.94
CA ILE A 4 30.18 11.64 -8.01
C ILE A 4 29.63 13.07 -8.12
N ASN A 5 30.47 14.03 -8.55
CA ASN A 5 30.07 15.42 -8.73
C ASN A 5 29.12 15.62 -9.93
N VAL A 6 29.31 14.86 -11.01
CA VAL A 6 28.43 14.89 -12.19
C VAL A 6 27.05 14.30 -11.86
N ILE A 7 27.02 13.27 -11.02
CA ILE A 7 25.75 12.69 -10.52
C ILE A 7 25.01 13.71 -9.65
N LYS A 8 25.72 14.41 -8.74
CA LYS A 8 25.11 15.46 -7.91
C LYS A 8 24.55 16.62 -8.73
N GLU A 9 25.23 17.03 -9.80
CA GLU A 9 24.73 18.08 -10.69
C GLU A 9 23.50 17.66 -11.49
N ASN A 10 23.48 16.42 -12.02
CA ASN A 10 22.31 15.89 -12.72
C ASN A 10 21.09 15.76 -11.79
N ILE A 11 21.31 15.30 -10.55
CA ILE A 11 20.26 15.23 -9.53
C ILE A 11 19.75 16.62 -9.17
N LYS A 12 20.64 17.62 -9.00
CA LYS A 12 20.24 19.00 -8.72
C LYS A 12 19.51 19.66 -9.88
N GLY A 13 19.89 19.36 -11.13
CA GLY A 13 19.24 19.85 -12.33
C GLY A 13 17.81 19.31 -12.48
N ALA A 14 17.63 18.00 -12.30
CA ALA A 14 16.31 17.36 -12.29
C ALA A 14 15.42 17.86 -11.14
N PHE A 15 16.02 18.15 -9.97
CA PHE A 15 15.29 18.67 -8.81
C PHE A 15 14.63 20.03 -9.07
N ASN A 16 15.19 20.91 -9.91
CA ASN A 16 14.64 22.26 -10.10
C ASN A 16 13.50 22.36 -11.14
N HIS A 17 13.32 21.35 -12.01
CA HIS A 17 12.23 21.33 -13.01
C HIS A 17 11.09 20.37 -12.58
N ASP A 18 11.42 19.25 -11.94
CA ASP A 18 10.47 18.18 -11.60
C ASP A 18 10.43 17.92 -10.08
N MET A 19 10.29 18.98 -9.29
CA MET A 19 10.30 18.92 -7.81
C MET A 19 9.29 17.92 -7.22
N PHE A 20 8.09 17.87 -7.80
CA PHE A 20 7.00 17.03 -7.31
C PHE A 20 7.31 15.51 -7.40
N PRO A 21 7.62 14.94 -8.59
CA PRO A 21 7.90 13.51 -8.69
C PRO A 21 9.20 13.11 -7.97
N VAL A 22 10.21 13.98 -7.89
CA VAL A 22 11.45 13.66 -7.17
C VAL A 22 11.20 13.52 -5.67
N VAL A 23 10.36 14.38 -5.08
CA VAL A 23 9.97 14.26 -3.66
C VAL A 23 9.21 12.96 -3.42
N LEU A 24 8.30 12.57 -4.32
CA LEU A 24 7.56 11.30 -4.21
C LEU A 24 8.49 10.08 -4.25
N ILE A 25 9.49 10.06 -5.13
CA ILE A 25 10.45 8.95 -5.23
C ILE A 25 11.30 8.84 -3.97
N VAL A 26 11.81 9.95 -3.45
CA VAL A 26 12.60 9.94 -2.21
C VAL A 26 11.77 9.39 -1.06
N PHE A 27 10.50 9.81 -0.96
CA PHE A 27 9.59 9.35 0.07
C PHE A 27 9.23 7.86 -0.07
N GLN A 28 9.03 7.37 -1.30
CA GLN A 28 8.83 5.93 -1.56
C GLN A 28 10.04 5.10 -1.12
N CYS A 29 11.26 5.57 -1.42
CA CYS A 29 12.48 4.90 -0.98
C CYS A 29 12.57 4.83 0.55
N ILE A 30 12.12 5.87 1.26
CA ILE A 30 12.07 5.87 2.73
C ILE A 30 11.13 4.76 3.21
N PHE A 31 9.87 4.73 2.75
CA PHE A 31 8.93 3.69 3.15
C PHE A 31 9.44 2.29 2.85
N PHE A 32 10.02 2.05 1.67
CA PHE A 32 10.58 0.74 1.31
C PHE A 32 11.62 0.25 2.33
N VAL A 33 12.49 1.14 2.80
CA VAL A 33 13.48 0.80 3.84
C VAL A 33 12.80 0.53 5.17
N LEU A 34 11.79 1.32 5.57
CA LEU A 34 11.05 1.10 6.80
C LEU A 34 10.29 -0.23 6.80
N TYR A 35 9.63 -0.58 5.70
CA TYR A 35 9.00 -1.89 5.52
C TYR A 35 10.01 -3.03 5.62
N GLY A 36 11.16 -2.90 4.94
CA GLY A 36 12.19 -3.93 5.01
C GLY A 36 12.68 -4.20 6.45
N VAL A 37 12.56 -3.22 7.35
CA VAL A 37 12.94 -3.37 8.77
C VAL A 37 11.78 -3.83 9.66
N HIS A 38 10.54 -3.44 9.37
CA HIS A 38 9.36 -3.73 10.23
C HIS A 38 8.48 -4.88 9.73
N ALA A 39 8.65 -5.35 8.49
CA ALA A 39 7.81 -6.39 7.91
C ALA A 39 8.29 -7.78 8.32
N ASP A 40 7.71 -8.31 9.39
CA ASP A 40 7.75 -9.74 9.68
C ASP A 40 6.51 -10.40 9.07
N TYR A 41 6.72 -11.20 8.02
CA TYR A 41 5.65 -12.04 7.47
C TYR A 41 5.48 -13.24 8.38
N GLY A 42 4.33 -13.32 9.05
CA GLY A 42 3.90 -14.51 9.75
C GLY A 42 3.80 -15.66 8.75
N LEU A 43 4.85 -16.47 8.64
CA LEU A 43 4.76 -17.75 7.96
C LEU A 43 3.82 -18.62 8.80
N GLU A 44 2.60 -18.78 8.30
CA GLU A 44 1.65 -19.78 8.77
C GLU A 44 2.33 -21.13 8.59
N LYS A 45 2.98 -21.59 9.67
CA LYS A 45 3.44 -22.96 9.77
C LYS A 45 2.18 -23.77 9.97
N ASP A 46 1.66 -24.30 8.88
CA ASP A 46 0.84 -25.49 8.90
C ASP A 46 1.69 -26.61 9.51
N GLU A 47 1.75 -26.65 10.84
CA GLU A 47 2.12 -27.85 11.57
C GLU A 47 1.01 -28.86 11.28
N VAL A 48 1.20 -29.62 10.19
CA VAL A 48 0.57 -30.91 9.97
C VAL A 48 0.97 -31.81 11.15
N THR A 49 0.29 -31.61 12.26
CA THR A 49 0.40 -32.42 13.44
C THR A 49 -0.44 -33.64 13.15
N ASN A 50 0.23 -34.68 12.67
CA ASN A 50 -0.28 -36.04 12.80
C ASN A 50 -0.81 -36.18 14.23
N ILE A 51 -2.09 -36.55 14.41
CA ILE A 51 -2.62 -37.51 15.40
C ILE A 51 -4.08 -37.16 15.75
N THR A 52 -4.95 -38.14 15.45
CA THR A 52 -6.33 -38.39 15.91
C THR A 52 -7.42 -37.40 15.53
N GLU A 53 -8.32 -37.90 14.68
CA GLU A 53 -9.69 -37.44 14.49
C GLU A 53 -10.43 -37.31 15.83
N THR A 54 -10.35 -36.14 16.46
CA THR A 54 -11.42 -35.65 17.31
C THR A 54 -12.17 -34.63 16.48
N MET A 55 -13.40 -34.98 16.08
CA MET A 55 -14.36 -34.08 15.44
C MET A 55 -14.68 -32.93 16.40
N SER A 56 -13.79 -31.95 16.46
CA SER A 56 -14.11 -30.62 16.98
C SER A 56 -14.99 -29.96 15.93
N TYR A 57 -16.23 -29.65 16.30
CA TYR A 57 -17.05 -28.67 15.59
C TYR A 57 -16.34 -27.33 15.76
N ASP A 58 -15.33 -27.12 14.91
CA ASP A 58 -14.62 -25.88 14.82
C ASP A 58 -15.63 -24.87 14.27
N ASN A 59 -15.89 -23.82 15.05
CA ASN A 59 -16.70 -22.70 14.59
C ASN A 59 -15.83 -21.78 13.71
N SER A 60 -14.85 -22.36 13.01
CA SER A 60 -14.12 -21.67 11.97
C SER A 60 -15.09 -21.46 10.80
N PRO A 61 -15.17 -20.25 10.24
CA PRO A 61 -15.90 -20.05 9.01
C PRO A 61 -15.43 -21.09 7.97
N PRO A 62 -16.30 -21.55 7.04
CA PRO A 62 -15.92 -22.53 6.01
C PRO A 62 -14.80 -22.03 5.06
N PHE A 63 -14.38 -20.78 5.23
CA PHE A 63 -13.29 -20.10 4.58
C PHE A 63 -12.27 -19.74 5.67
N GLY A 64 -10.97 -19.98 5.45
CA GLY A 64 -9.93 -19.68 6.46
C GLY A 64 -10.01 -18.22 6.91
N ASP A 65 -9.54 -17.93 8.13
CA ASP A 65 -9.69 -16.60 8.75
C ASP A 65 -9.24 -15.45 7.83
N VAL A 66 -8.17 -15.68 7.06
CA VAL A 66 -7.65 -14.76 6.04
C VAL A 66 -8.68 -14.39 4.96
N GLU A 67 -9.49 -15.34 4.49
CA GLU A 67 -10.45 -15.15 3.41
C GLU A 67 -11.67 -14.36 3.88
N PHE A 68 -12.10 -14.58 5.14
CA PHE A 68 -13.16 -13.79 5.75
C PHE A 68 -12.75 -12.32 5.88
N TYR A 69 -11.57 -12.02 6.45
CA TYR A 69 -11.10 -10.64 6.60
C TYR A 69 -10.75 -9.97 5.26
N TYR A 70 -10.21 -10.72 4.31
CA TYR A 70 -9.86 -10.21 2.99
C TYR A 70 -11.09 -9.66 2.24
N SER A 71 -12.23 -10.34 2.34
CA SER A 71 -13.49 -9.88 1.72
C SER A 71 -13.92 -8.50 2.23
N PHE A 72 -13.90 -8.29 3.56
CA PHE A 72 -14.23 -6.98 4.14
C PHE A 72 -13.19 -5.90 3.82
N PHE A 73 -11.90 -6.27 3.78
CA PHE A 73 -10.83 -5.36 3.38
C PHE A 73 -11.02 -4.89 1.94
N GLN A 74 -11.37 -5.78 1.03
CA GLN A 74 -11.61 -5.46 -0.37
C GLN A 74 -12.78 -4.48 -0.53
N ASP A 75 -13.88 -4.69 0.20
CA ASP A 75 -15.02 -3.76 0.18
C ASP A 75 -14.63 -2.35 0.64
N ALA A 76 -13.90 -2.24 1.75
CA ALA A 76 -13.41 -0.95 2.25
C ALA A 76 -12.42 -0.27 1.29
N HIS A 77 -11.53 -1.05 0.69
CA HIS A 77 -10.57 -0.56 -0.30
C HIS A 77 -11.30 0.01 -1.53
N VAL A 78 -12.30 -0.69 -2.07
CA VAL A 78 -13.09 -0.20 -3.20
C VAL A 78 -13.83 1.09 -2.85
N MET A 79 -14.37 1.24 -1.63
CA MET A 79 -14.99 2.50 -1.20
C MET A 79 -13.99 3.66 -1.11
N MET A 80 -12.77 3.42 -0.63
CA MET A 80 -11.73 4.43 -0.50
C MET A 80 -11.27 4.97 -1.87
N PHE A 81 -11.03 4.08 -2.82
CA PHE A 81 -10.49 4.46 -4.13
C PHE A 81 -11.57 4.86 -5.14
N ILE A 82 -12.64 4.07 -5.27
CA ILE A 82 -13.70 4.29 -6.26
C ILE A 82 -14.87 5.06 -5.68
N GLY A 83 -15.30 4.74 -4.46
CA GLY A 83 -16.45 5.41 -3.81
C GLY A 83 -16.24 6.91 -3.67
N PHE A 84 -15.26 7.33 -2.86
CA PHE A 84 -14.96 8.76 -2.67
C PHE A 84 -14.30 9.40 -3.89
N GLY A 85 -13.48 8.65 -4.63
CA GLY A 85 -12.81 9.13 -5.83
C GLY A 85 -13.79 9.58 -6.92
N PHE A 86 -14.74 8.72 -7.30
CA PHE A 86 -15.73 9.06 -8.33
C PHE A 86 -16.85 9.98 -7.80
N LEU A 87 -17.15 10.02 -6.50
CA LEU A 87 -18.10 11.00 -5.97
C LEU A 87 -17.63 12.45 -6.23
N MET A 88 -16.34 12.72 -6.04
CA MET A 88 -15.74 14.05 -6.29
C MET A 88 -15.65 14.40 -7.79
N THR A 89 -15.75 13.42 -8.69
CA THR A 89 -15.66 13.62 -10.15
C THR A 89 -16.87 14.32 -10.77
N PHE A 90 -17.99 14.39 -10.05
CA PHE A 90 -19.22 15.02 -10.56
C PHE A 90 -19.10 16.56 -10.72
N LEU A 91 -17.99 17.17 -10.29
CA LEU A 91 -17.68 18.59 -10.51
C LEU A 91 -17.08 18.83 -11.91
N ARG A 92 -17.84 19.54 -12.76
CA ARG A 92 -17.68 19.80 -14.21
C ARG A 92 -16.29 20.23 -14.73
N ARG A 93 -15.31 20.61 -13.89
CA ARG A 93 -14.03 21.16 -14.35
C ARG A 93 -12.77 20.62 -13.65
N TYR A 94 -12.89 19.74 -12.65
CA TYR A 94 -11.75 19.25 -11.85
C TYR A 94 -11.68 17.73 -11.68
N SER A 95 -12.51 17.01 -12.43
CA SER A 95 -12.69 15.57 -12.36
C SER A 95 -11.38 14.77 -12.38
N PHE A 96 -10.46 15.07 -13.31
CA PHE A 96 -9.21 14.33 -13.48
C PHE A 96 -8.20 14.57 -12.34
N SER A 97 -8.09 15.81 -11.88
CA SER A 97 -7.15 16.17 -10.81
C SER A 97 -7.66 15.68 -9.45
N SER A 98 -8.96 15.73 -9.20
CA SER A 98 -9.56 15.28 -7.94
C SER A 98 -9.34 13.79 -7.67
N VAL A 99 -9.49 12.94 -8.69
CA VAL A 99 -9.24 11.49 -8.55
C VAL A 99 -7.76 11.23 -8.31
N SER A 100 -6.88 11.94 -9.01
CA SER A 100 -5.43 11.77 -8.88
C SER A 100 -4.94 12.13 -7.47
N PHE A 101 -5.44 13.23 -6.90
CA PHE A 101 -5.12 13.60 -5.51
C PHE A 101 -5.72 12.62 -4.49
N ASN A 102 -6.94 12.12 -4.73
CA ASN A 102 -7.54 11.07 -3.88
C ASN A 102 -6.71 9.78 -3.89
N PHE A 103 -6.24 9.37 -5.07
CA PHE A 103 -5.40 8.18 -5.20
C PHE A 103 -4.05 8.35 -4.50
N LEU A 104 -3.43 9.52 -4.64
CA LEU A 104 -2.15 9.84 -4.02
C LEU A 104 -2.25 9.84 -2.49
N ILE A 105 -3.28 10.46 -1.92
CA ILE A 105 -3.44 10.45 -0.46
C ILE A 105 -3.88 9.08 0.09
N ALA A 106 -4.73 8.35 -0.64
CA ALA A 106 -5.12 7.00 -0.27
C ALA A 106 -3.93 6.05 -0.24
N ALA A 107 -3.04 6.12 -1.24
CA ALA A 107 -1.79 5.36 -1.25
C ALA A 107 -0.94 5.65 -0.02
N PHE A 108 -0.74 6.92 0.34
CA PHE A 108 0.01 7.27 1.56
C PHE A 108 -0.63 6.79 2.85
N VAL A 109 -1.95 6.86 2.95
CA VAL A 109 -2.66 6.36 4.14
C VAL A 109 -2.51 4.86 4.26
N VAL A 110 -2.63 4.11 3.16
CA VAL A 110 -2.43 2.66 3.16
C VAL A 110 -0.98 2.34 3.52
N GLU A 111 0.00 3.02 2.93
CA GLU A 111 1.42 2.80 3.22
C GLU A 111 1.78 3.08 4.69
N TRP A 112 1.15 4.10 5.27
CA TRP A 112 1.31 4.40 6.69
C TRP A 112 0.57 3.38 7.59
N ALA A 113 -0.63 2.96 7.21
CA ALA A 113 -1.50 2.12 8.02
C ALA A 113 -0.98 0.70 8.23
N ILE A 114 -0.10 0.22 7.36
CA ILE A 114 0.55 -1.10 7.51
C ILE A 114 1.94 -1.00 8.14
N LEU A 115 2.51 0.21 8.22
CA LEU A 115 3.73 0.47 9.00
C LEU A 115 3.40 0.62 10.49
N VAL A 116 2.26 1.27 10.79
CA VAL A 116 1.65 1.32 12.13
C VAL A 116 1.10 -0.05 12.49
#